data_AF-A0A8T4ZNJ6-F1
#
_entry.id   AF-A0A8T4ZNJ6-F1
#
_cell.length_a   1.000
_cell.length_b   1.000
_cell.length_c   1.000
_cell.angle_alpha   90.00
_cell.angle_beta   90.00
_cell.angle_gamma   90.00
#
_symmetry.space_group_name_H-M   'P 1'
#
loop_
_entity.id
_entity.type
_entity.pdbx_description
1 polymer ?
#
loop_
_entity_poly.entity_id
_entity_poly.type
_entity_poly.pdbx_seq_one_letter_code
_entity_poly.pdbx_strand_id
1 'polypeptide(L)'
;MSEKTIPERLKWWIEARFGMFIHWGLYSILKRGEWVMFFERIPKAEYAKLALKFKPVRFNADEWVALAKNSGMRYMVLTTRHHDGFCLWDSQVSDFTSAKTAAKRDFIAEFVEACRRANMRIGFYYSLLDWRWPEYWDGPSKNPEGWAKFREYVHTQVRELMTNYGKIDILWYDGAWPYRAEDWRSERLNSMVRSLQPDIIINNRSGIPEDFETPEQHIRYYDRPWESCMTIDESWWGYHAGDNHLKSPLEIVRLLARCVAGNGNLLFNVGPRSDGSIPEVYVRRLRVVGEWLKRNGESIYGAGAAPFGAHHLGYVTAKGNKVYIHVLYWPGGEMCVSGIKNKVLRAYMLATENPLPFEQKDDRLFIHGLPLRPLDPINTVVALEIDGKPETVPPSFWR
;
A
#
# COMPACT_ATOMS: atom_id res chain seq x y z
N MET A 1 -18.52 20.75 11.41
CA MET A 1 -17.13 20.63 10.92
C MET A 1 -17.19 20.75 9.42
N SER A 2 -16.61 21.78 8.82
CA SER A 2 -16.60 21.96 7.36
C SER A 2 -15.98 20.72 6.70
N GLU A 3 -16.63 20.13 5.71
CA GLU A 3 -16.02 19.11 4.84
C GLU A 3 -14.69 19.68 4.34
N LYS A 4 -13.56 19.21 4.90
CA LYS A 4 -12.25 19.57 4.37
C LYS A 4 -12.22 19.04 2.94
N THR A 5 -12.19 19.95 1.97
CA THR A 5 -12.15 19.59 0.56
C THR A 5 -10.91 18.73 0.31
N ILE A 6 -11.14 17.48 -0.11
CA ILE A 6 -10.07 16.56 -0.48
C ILE A 6 -9.38 17.15 -1.74
N PRO A 7 -8.06 17.36 -1.72
CA PRO A 7 -7.33 17.84 -2.90
C PRO A 7 -7.56 16.92 -4.12
N GLU A 8 -7.70 17.50 -5.32
CA GLU A 8 -7.98 16.75 -6.56
C GLU A 8 -6.99 15.59 -6.78
N ARG A 9 -5.71 15.83 -6.53
CA ARG A 9 -4.63 14.85 -6.67
C ARG A 9 -4.80 13.59 -5.80
N LEU A 10 -5.59 13.65 -4.72
CA LEU A 10 -5.83 12.53 -3.82
C LEU A 10 -7.06 11.70 -4.19
N LYS A 11 -7.95 12.20 -5.05
CA LYS A 11 -9.23 11.53 -5.35
C LYS A 11 -9.02 10.13 -5.94
N TRP A 12 -8.16 10.02 -6.97
CA TRP A 12 -7.86 8.73 -7.60
C TRP A 12 -7.31 7.71 -6.59
N TRP A 13 -6.52 8.19 -5.62
CA TRP A 13 -5.86 7.33 -4.66
C TRP A 13 -6.84 6.84 -3.58
N ILE A 14 -7.73 7.70 -3.13
CA ILE A 14 -8.84 7.33 -2.24
C ILE A 14 -9.79 6.35 -2.94
N GLU A 15 -10.02 6.51 -4.24
CA GLU A 15 -10.82 5.55 -5.01
C GLU A 15 -10.10 4.21 -5.20
N ALA A 16 -8.77 4.23 -5.35
CA ALA A 16 -7.95 3.06 -5.62
C ALA A 16 -7.96 2.02 -4.50
N ARG A 17 -7.88 2.46 -3.24
CA ARG A 17 -7.85 1.66 -1.99
C ARG A 17 -6.74 0.61 -1.82
N PHE A 18 -6.22 0.03 -2.90
CA PHE A 18 -5.34 -1.12 -2.86
C PHE A 18 -4.15 -0.97 -3.82
N GLY A 19 -2.94 -1.03 -3.30
CA GLY A 19 -1.69 -0.92 -4.05
C GLY A 19 -0.71 -2.05 -3.76
N MET A 20 0.25 -2.25 -4.67
CA MET A 20 1.38 -3.16 -4.48
C MET A 20 2.60 -2.40 -3.97
N PHE A 21 3.21 -2.87 -2.88
CA PHE A 21 4.57 -2.48 -2.52
C PHE A 21 5.55 -3.51 -3.06
N ILE A 22 6.72 -3.09 -3.53
CA ILE A 22 7.79 -3.98 -3.96
C ILE A 22 9.10 -3.55 -3.32
N HIS A 23 9.64 -4.41 -2.46
CA HIS A 23 10.98 -4.25 -1.89
C HIS A 23 11.96 -5.20 -2.58
N TRP A 24 12.78 -4.63 -3.45
CA TRP A 24 13.77 -5.37 -4.22
C TRP A 24 15.10 -4.64 -4.31
N GLY A 25 16.20 -5.39 -4.17
CA GLY A 25 17.55 -4.84 -4.10
C GLY A 25 18.57 -5.92 -3.77
N LEU A 26 19.80 -5.53 -3.42
CA LEU A 26 20.91 -6.46 -3.19
C LEU A 26 20.65 -7.43 -2.03
N TYR A 27 19.89 -6.99 -1.02
CA TYR A 27 19.48 -7.83 0.12
C TYR A 27 18.73 -9.11 -0.31
N SER A 28 18.08 -9.12 -1.47
CA SER A 28 17.43 -10.32 -2.02
C SER A 28 18.42 -11.45 -2.39
N ILE A 29 19.71 -11.15 -2.52
CA ILE A 29 20.78 -12.16 -2.70
C ILE A 29 21.02 -12.90 -1.38
N LEU A 30 20.96 -12.19 -0.25
CA LEU A 30 21.20 -12.72 1.09
C LEU A 30 19.98 -13.44 1.68
N LYS A 31 18.79 -13.14 1.15
CA LYS A 31 17.53 -13.86 1.40
C LYS A 31 17.12 -13.88 2.88
N ARG A 32 17.39 -12.80 3.61
CA ARG A 32 17.07 -12.70 5.04
C ARG A 32 16.74 -11.26 5.46
N GLY A 33 15.95 -10.59 4.62
CA GLY A 33 15.44 -9.24 4.88
C GLY A 33 16.39 -8.13 4.42
N GLU A 34 15.80 -6.96 4.21
CA GLU A 34 16.44 -5.73 3.72
C GLU A 34 17.34 -5.04 4.75
N TRP A 35 17.13 -5.35 6.04
CA TRP A 35 17.97 -4.87 7.15
C TRP A 35 19.21 -5.71 7.43
N VAL A 36 19.46 -6.78 6.67
CA VAL A 36 20.58 -7.70 6.88
C VAL A 36 21.94 -7.01 6.96
N MET A 37 22.19 -5.97 6.15
CA MET A 37 23.44 -5.21 6.20
C MET A 37 23.68 -4.61 7.59
N PHE A 38 22.62 -4.07 8.20
CA PHE A 38 22.67 -3.42 9.50
C PHE A 38 22.72 -4.46 10.63
N PHE A 39 21.83 -5.45 10.63
CA PHE A 39 21.73 -6.44 11.70
C PHE A 39 22.97 -7.33 11.82
N GLU A 40 23.56 -7.73 10.69
CA GLU A 40 24.79 -8.52 10.68
C GLU A 40 26.05 -7.64 10.70
N ARG A 41 25.90 -6.31 10.73
CA ARG A 41 26.99 -5.33 10.71
C ARG A 41 27.96 -5.56 9.54
N ILE A 42 27.41 -5.91 8.37
CA ILE A 42 28.20 -6.22 7.18
C ILE A 42 28.95 -4.96 6.76
N PRO A 43 30.29 -5.00 6.64
CA PRO A 43 31.07 -3.85 6.20
C PRO A 43 30.62 -3.33 4.83
N LYS A 44 30.58 -2.01 4.66
CA LYS A 44 30.13 -1.33 3.42
C LYS A 44 30.81 -1.90 2.16
N ALA A 45 32.13 -2.07 2.21
CA ALA A 45 32.92 -2.59 1.09
C ALA A 45 32.66 -4.08 0.82
N GLU A 46 32.27 -4.85 1.83
CA GLU A 46 31.87 -6.24 1.67
C GLU A 46 30.48 -6.32 1.02
N TYR A 47 29.51 -5.58 1.55
CA TYR A 47 28.15 -5.54 1.02
C TYR A 47 28.12 -5.04 -0.43
N ALA A 48 28.94 -4.04 -0.76
CA ALA A 48 29.01 -3.49 -2.12
C ALA A 48 29.39 -4.54 -3.19
N LYS A 49 30.11 -5.61 -2.82
CA LYS A 49 30.44 -6.72 -3.74
C LYS A 49 29.20 -7.48 -4.22
N LEU A 50 28.08 -7.39 -3.51
CA LEU A 50 26.81 -7.99 -3.95
C LEU A 50 26.33 -7.39 -5.27
N ALA A 51 26.62 -6.12 -5.56
CA ALA A 51 26.27 -5.49 -6.84
C ALA A 51 27.00 -6.12 -8.04
N LEU A 52 28.14 -6.78 -7.81
CA LEU A 52 28.85 -7.55 -8.85
C LEU A 52 28.20 -8.93 -9.12
N LYS A 53 27.33 -9.38 -8.21
CA LYS A 53 26.60 -10.65 -8.29
C LYS A 53 25.13 -10.48 -8.66
N PHE A 54 24.59 -9.27 -8.53
CA PHE A 54 23.18 -8.98 -8.84
C PHE A 54 22.94 -9.02 -10.35
N LYS A 55 22.42 -10.16 -10.82
CA LYS A 55 22.05 -10.39 -12.22
C LYS A 55 20.62 -10.96 -12.31
N PRO A 56 19.60 -10.09 -12.31
CA PRO A 56 18.19 -10.47 -12.39
C PRO A 56 17.75 -11.05 -13.74
N VAL A 57 18.19 -12.28 -14.05
CA VAL A 57 17.95 -12.93 -15.35
C VAL A 57 16.49 -13.28 -15.61
N ARG A 58 15.63 -13.27 -14.59
CA ARG A 58 14.19 -13.51 -14.68
C ARG A 58 13.35 -12.27 -14.38
N PHE A 59 13.98 -11.09 -14.27
CA PHE A 59 13.22 -9.86 -14.10
C PHE A 59 12.43 -9.54 -15.36
N ASN A 60 11.13 -9.35 -15.17
CA ASN A 60 10.19 -8.89 -16.18
C ASN A 60 9.18 -7.94 -15.55
N ALA A 61 9.28 -6.65 -15.87
CA ALA A 61 8.39 -5.63 -15.33
C ALA A 61 6.92 -5.85 -15.73
N ASP A 62 6.65 -6.35 -16.95
CA ASP A 62 5.29 -6.63 -17.40
C ASP A 62 4.64 -7.76 -16.58
N GLU A 63 5.41 -8.76 -16.14
CA GLU A 63 4.91 -9.82 -15.25
C GLU A 63 4.54 -9.29 -13.87
N TRP A 64 5.33 -8.37 -13.31
CA TRP A 64 5.02 -7.73 -12.04
C TRP A 64 3.75 -6.88 -12.12
N VAL A 65 3.64 -6.08 -13.18
CA VAL A 65 2.47 -5.22 -13.41
C VAL A 65 1.22 -6.06 -13.70
N ALA A 66 1.35 -7.15 -14.47
CA ALA A 66 0.26 -8.08 -14.72
C ALA A 66 -0.20 -8.75 -13.42
N LEU A 67 0.72 -9.15 -12.54
CA LEU A 67 0.36 -9.68 -11.22
C LEU A 67 -0.44 -8.66 -10.41
N ALA A 68 0.05 -7.42 -10.28
CA ALA A 68 -0.64 -6.37 -9.54
C ALA A 68 -2.06 -6.13 -10.07
N LYS A 69 -2.20 -5.97 -11.39
CA LYS A 69 -3.48 -5.74 -12.05
C LYS A 69 -4.45 -6.92 -11.87
N ASN A 70 -3.98 -8.14 -12.05
CA ASN A 70 -4.78 -9.35 -11.87
C ASN A 70 -5.19 -9.58 -10.42
N SER A 71 -4.42 -9.02 -9.47
CA SER A 71 -4.72 -9.05 -8.03
C SER A 71 -5.63 -7.90 -7.59
N GLY A 72 -6.09 -7.06 -8.52
CA GLY A 72 -6.99 -5.93 -8.26
C GLY A 72 -6.31 -4.64 -7.83
N MET A 73 -4.98 -4.62 -7.67
CA MET A 73 -4.27 -3.41 -7.25
C MET A 73 -4.33 -2.33 -8.34
N ARG A 74 -4.33 -1.06 -7.93
CA ARG A 74 -4.53 0.11 -8.81
C ARG A 74 -3.30 1.01 -8.93
N TYR A 75 -2.30 0.78 -8.09
CA TYR A 75 -1.02 1.47 -8.11
C TYR A 75 0.08 0.55 -7.58
N MET A 76 1.33 0.89 -7.89
CA MET A 76 2.50 0.13 -7.46
C MET A 76 3.57 1.10 -6.93
N VAL A 77 4.21 0.77 -5.81
CA VAL A 77 5.32 1.51 -5.22
C VAL A 77 6.56 0.61 -5.21
N LEU A 78 7.60 0.99 -5.95
CA LEU A 78 8.86 0.24 -6.04
C LEU A 78 9.98 0.96 -5.28
N THR A 79 10.78 0.23 -4.52
CA THR A 79 12.03 0.72 -3.91
C THR A 79 13.02 1.15 -5.00
N THR A 80 13.13 2.45 -5.25
CA THR A 80 14.17 2.97 -6.17
C THR A 80 15.55 2.85 -5.52
N ARG A 81 15.61 3.14 -4.23
CA ARG A 81 16.77 2.97 -3.34
C ARG A 81 16.27 2.64 -1.94
N HIS A 82 16.82 1.58 -1.33
CA HIS A 82 16.60 1.27 0.08
C HIS A 82 17.75 1.79 0.95
N HIS A 83 17.71 1.50 2.24
CA HIS A 83 18.70 1.90 3.24
C HIS A 83 20.15 1.49 2.92
N ASP A 84 20.34 0.43 2.14
CA ASP A 84 21.67 -0.02 1.69
C ASP A 84 22.32 0.92 0.67
N GLY A 85 21.55 1.88 0.14
CA GLY A 85 22.00 2.89 -0.81
C GLY A 85 22.11 2.40 -2.27
N PHE A 86 21.77 1.15 -2.57
CA PHE A 86 21.80 0.64 -3.94
C PHE A 86 20.66 1.21 -4.76
N CYS A 87 20.99 1.89 -5.86
CA CYS A 87 20.00 2.53 -6.73
C CYS A 87 19.61 1.55 -7.85
N LEU A 88 18.32 1.30 -8.03
CA LEU A 88 17.78 0.49 -9.14
C LEU A 88 17.71 1.22 -10.49
N TRP A 89 18.27 2.43 -10.56
CA TRP A 89 18.27 3.30 -11.74
C TRP A 89 19.65 3.88 -12.01
N ASP A 90 19.87 4.48 -13.18
CA ASP A 90 21.16 5.10 -13.53
C ASP A 90 21.35 6.49 -12.91
N SER A 91 21.56 6.54 -11.59
CA SER A 91 21.88 7.79 -10.90
C SER A 91 23.22 8.37 -11.34
N GLN A 92 23.27 9.66 -11.64
CA GLN A 92 24.49 10.34 -12.08
C GLN A 92 25.39 10.72 -10.91
N VAL A 93 24.86 10.74 -9.69
CA VAL A 93 25.61 11.06 -8.46
C VAL A 93 26.04 9.82 -7.65
N SER A 94 25.84 8.61 -8.17
CA SER A 94 26.28 7.35 -7.54
C SER A 94 26.81 6.37 -8.57
N ASP A 95 27.87 5.64 -8.23
CA ASP A 95 28.34 4.48 -9.01
C ASP A 95 27.78 3.15 -8.49
N PHE A 96 27.07 3.18 -7.36
CA PHE A 96 26.45 2.01 -6.74
C PHE A 96 25.02 1.83 -7.23
N THR A 97 24.90 1.51 -8.52
CA THR A 97 23.62 1.42 -9.22
C THR A 97 23.49 0.12 -10.01
N SER A 98 22.27 -0.31 -10.31
CA SER A 98 22.05 -1.46 -11.20
C SER A 98 22.56 -1.23 -12.62
N ALA A 99 22.50 0.01 -13.12
CA ALA A 99 22.97 0.37 -14.45
C ALA A 99 24.51 0.33 -14.58
N LYS A 100 25.24 0.70 -13.52
CA LYS A 100 26.71 0.78 -13.54
C LYS A 100 27.39 -0.50 -13.04
N THR A 101 26.67 -1.41 -12.41
CA THR A 101 27.23 -2.66 -11.84
C THR A 101 26.89 -3.89 -12.70
N ALA A 102 26.74 -5.10 -12.13
CA ALA A 102 26.64 -6.33 -12.93
C ALA A 102 25.33 -6.48 -13.71
N ALA A 103 24.25 -5.83 -13.26
CA ALA A 103 22.95 -5.93 -13.93
C ALA A 103 22.92 -5.16 -15.27
N LYS A 104 23.64 -4.03 -15.37
CA LYS A 104 23.71 -3.16 -16.55
C LYS A 104 22.34 -2.73 -17.08
N ARG A 105 21.38 -2.52 -16.17
CA ARG A 105 19.98 -2.18 -16.48
C ARG A 105 19.46 -1.09 -15.55
N ASP A 106 18.63 -0.21 -16.11
CA ASP A 106 17.80 0.72 -15.34
C ASP A 106 16.43 0.07 -15.11
N PHE A 107 16.26 -0.56 -13.94
CA PHE A 107 15.04 -1.28 -13.61
C PHE A 107 13.87 -0.33 -13.31
N ILE A 108 14.15 0.92 -12.91
CA ILE A 108 13.12 1.92 -12.70
C ILE A 108 12.52 2.39 -14.02
N ALA A 109 13.33 2.59 -15.06
CA ALA A 109 12.84 2.86 -16.41
C ALA A 109 11.94 1.72 -16.91
N GLU A 110 12.38 0.48 -16.80
CA GLU A 110 11.61 -0.69 -17.24
C GLU A 110 10.28 -0.85 -16.49
N PHE A 111 10.29 -0.62 -15.17
CA PHE A 111 9.09 -0.60 -14.32
C PHE A 111 8.09 0.48 -14.76
N VAL A 112 8.56 1.71 -14.94
CA VAL A 112 7.74 2.86 -15.35
C VAL A 112 7.08 2.59 -16.70
N GLU A 113 7.83 2.07 -17.68
CA GLU A 113 7.29 1.77 -19.00
C GLU A 113 6.25 0.64 -18.97
N ALA A 114 6.47 -0.41 -18.16
CA ALA A 114 5.48 -1.46 -17.98
C ALA A 114 4.19 -0.94 -17.31
N CYS A 115 4.32 -0.08 -16.28
CA CYS A 115 3.17 0.55 -15.64
C CYS A 115 2.37 1.41 -16.63
N ARG A 116 3.05 2.21 -17.46
CA ARG A 116 2.42 3.03 -18.50
C ARG A 116 1.63 2.20 -19.49
N ARG A 117 2.23 1.14 -20.04
CA ARG A 117 1.56 0.21 -20.96
C ARG A 117 0.29 -0.37 -20.36
N ALA A 118 0.29 -0.62 -19.06
CA ALA A 118 -0.85 -1.23 -18.36
C ALA A 118 -1.87 -0.22 -17.79
N ASN A 119 -1.62 1.09 -17.93
CA ASN A 119 -2.33 2.18 -17.24
C ASN A 119 -2.36 2.00 -15.71
N MET A 120 -1.20 1.62 -15.15
CA MET A 120 -0.98 1.46 -13.72
C MET A 120 -0.34 2.73 -13.15
N ARG A 121 -0.85 3.20 -12.00
CA ARG A 121 -0.30 4.36 -11.30
C ARG A 121 1.07 4.02 -10.68
N ILE A 122 1.99 4.97 -10.77
CA ILE A 122 3.41 4.77 -10.54
C ILE A 122 3.83 5.45 -9.24
N GLY A 123 4.42 4.66 -8.34
CA GLY A 123 4.98 5.14 -7.09
C GLY A 123 6.44 4.76 -6.94
N PHE A 124 7.21 5.68 -6.37
CA PHE A 124 8.59 5.47 -5.99
C PHE A 124 8.73 5.51 -4.47
N TYR A 125 9.29 4.44 -3.92
CA TYR A 125 9.85 4.49 -2.58
C TYR A 125 11.28 5.01 -2.65
N TYR A 126 11.62 5.94 -1.76
CA TYR A 126 12.97 6.47 -1.63
C TYR A 126 13.36 6.58 -0.16
N SER A 127 14.39 5.83 0.25
CA SER A 127 14.97 6.03 1.58
C SER A 127 15.87 7.25 1.59
N LEU A 128 15.65 8.20 2.50
CA LEU A 128 16.54 9.34 2.77
C LEU A 128 17.86 8.88 3.39
N LEU A 129 17.79 7.89 4.28
CA LEU A 129 18.93 7.19 4.87
C LEU A 129 19.75 6.44 3.79
N ASP A 130 21.07 6.47 3.95
CA ASP A 130 22.01 5.58 3.23
C ASP A 130 23.08 5.12 4.23
N TRP A 131 23.08 3.83 4.60
CA TRP A 131 24.00 3.27 5.59
C TRP A 131 25.48 3.42 5.20
N ARG A 132 25.78 3.64 3.92
CA ARG A 132 27.15 3.75 3.41
C ARG A 132 27.77 5.12 3.67
N TRP A 133 26.98 6.15 3.92
CA TRP A 133 27.49 7.50 4.22
C TRP A 133 27.82 7.65 5.71
N PRO A 134 29.09 7.85 6.11
CA PRO A 134 29.44 8.15 7.50
C PRO A 134 28.67 9.36 8.06
N GLU A 135 28.38 10.34 7.21
CA GLU A 135 27.70 11.59 7.53
C GLU A 135 26.30 11.36 8.08
N TYR A 136 25.61 10.30 7.61
CA TYR A 136 24.31 9.90 8.16
C TYR A 136 24.43 9.43 9.61
N TRP A 137 25.57 8.88 10.04
CA TRP A 137 25.80 8.43 11.41
C TRP A 137 26.39 9.50 12.31
N ASP A 138 27.22 10.39 11.76
CA ASP A 138 27.73 11.56 12.49
C ASP A 138 26.61 12.57 12.77
N GLY A 139 25.71 12.77 11.80
CA GLY A 139 24.60 13.69 11.89
C GLY A 139 25.01 15.17 11.73
N PRO A 140 24.02 16.06 11.59
CA PRO A 140 24.22 17.47 11.30
C PRO A 140 24.96 18.23 12.40
N SER A 141 24.86 17.79 13.66
CA SER A 141 25.52 18.45 14.80
C SER A 141 27.02 18.17 14.86
N LYS A 142 27.44 16.92 14.57
CA LYS A 142 28.85 16.51 14.66
C LYS A 142 29.61 16.81 13.37
N ASN A 143 28.95 16.67 12.21
CA ASN A 143 29.55 16.92 10.90
C ASN A 143 28.60 17.73 9.99
N PRO A 144 28.41 19.04 10.25
CA PRO A 144 27.50 19.88 9.47
C PRO A 144 27.83 19.93 7.97
N GLU A 145 29.12 20.01 7.61
CA GLU A 145 29.55 20.10 6.21
C GLU A 145 29.35 18.79 5.45
N GLY A 146 29.73 17.66 6.06
CA GLY A 146 29.48 16.34 5.50
C GLY A 146 27.98 16.08 5.35
N TRP A 147 27.19 16.38 6.39
CA TRP A 147 25.74 16.27 6.33
C TRP A 147 25.15 17.09 5.18
N ALA A 148 25.64 18.31 4.95
CA ALA A 148 25.18 19.14 3.83
C ALA A 148 25.45 18.48 2.46
N LYS A 149 26.61 17.84 2.28
CA LYS A 149 26.94 17.09 1.04
C LYS A 149 26.05 15.87 0.87
N PHE A 150 25.85 15.10 1.94
CA PHE A 150 24.96 13.93 1.93
C PHE A 150 23.51 14.30 1.61
N ARG A 151 23.00 15.37 2.23
CA ARG A 151 21.66 15.90 1.93
C ARG A 151 21.55 16.36 0.48
N GLU A 152 22.55 17.05 -0.07
CA GLU A 152 22.51 17.48 -1.48
C GLU A 152 22.56 16.29 -2.44
N TYR A 153 23.32 15.23 -2.12
CA TYR A 153 23.28 13.95 -2.83
C TYR A 153 21.86 13.36 -2.85
N VAL A 154 21.19 13.32 -1.69
CA VAL A 154 19.79 12.86 -1.58
C VAL A 154 18.84 13.73 -2.40
N HIS A 155 18.93 15.06 -2.28
CA HIS A 155 18.07 15.99 -3.01
C HIS A 155 18.28 15.88 -4.52
N THR A 156 19.53 15.67 -4.96
CA THR A 156 19.86 15.48 -6.37
C THR A 156 19.25 14.19 -6.92
N GLN A 157 19.35 13.08 -6.18
CA GLN A 157 18.72 11.81 -6.61
C GLN A 157 17.19 11.90 -6.67
N VAL A 158 16.55 12.55 -5.70
CA VAL A 158 15.10 12.78 -5.75
C VAL A 158 14.76 13.61 -6.99
N ARG A 159 15.55 14.64 -7.32
CA ARG A 159 15.36 15.42 -8.55
C ARG A 159 15.46 14.54 -9.80
N GLU A 160 16.50 13.70 -9.91
CA GLU A 160 16.67 12.75 -11.03
C GLU A 160 15.41 11.90 -11.23
N LEU A 161 14.88 11.33 -10.13
CA LEU A 161 13.67 10.50 -10.17
C LEU A 161 12.44 11.28 -10.64
N MET A 162 12.33 12.55 -10.26
CA MET A 162 11.21 13.42 -10.63
C MET A 162 11.34 14.04 -12.03
N THR A 163 12.51 13.97 -12.68
CA THR A 163 12.73 14.55 -14.01
C THR A 163 12.87 13.50 -15.11
N ASN A 164 13.52 12.37 -14.84
CA ASN A 164 14.00 11.46 -15.89
C ASN A 164 12.97 10.39 -16.27
N TYR A 165 11.96 10.16 -15.42
CA TYR A 165 11.03 9.05 -15.55
C TYR A 165 9.60 9.51 -15.86
N GLY A 166 9.41 10.73 -16.38
CA GLY A 166 8.10 11.31 -16.71
C GLY A 166 7.17 11.47 -15.51
N LYS A 167 5.84 11.33 -15.70
CA LYS A 167 4.87 11.52 -14.61
C LYS A 167 4.96 10.42 -13.56
N ILE A 168 5.10 10.81 -12.30
CA ILE A 168 5.09 9.93 -11.11
C ILE A 168 3.90 10.32 -10.22
N ASP A 169 3.14 9.33 -9.75
CA ASP A 169 1.92 9.56 -8.98
C ASP A 169 2.16 9.59 -7.47
N ILE A 170 3.10 8.78 -6.95
CA ILE A 170 3.40 8.67 -5.51
C ILE A 170 4.90 8.80 -5.24
N LEU A 171 5.27 9.62 -4.26
CA LEU A 171 6.59 9.58 -3.63
C LEU A 171 6.47 9.15 -2.17
N TRP A 172 7.04 7.99 -1.86
CA TRP A 172 6.97 7.34 -0.56
C TRP A 172 8.34 7.41 0.10
N TYR A 173 8.55 8.41 0.96
CA TYR A 173 9.81 8.57 1.68
C TYR A 173 9.95 7.59 2.83
N ASP A 174 11.19 7.34 3.23
CA ASP A 174 11.50 6.58 4.44
C ASP A 174 12.88 6.95 5.00
N GLY A 175 13.19 6.55 6.23
CA GLY A 175 14.53 6.73 6.80
C GLY A 175 14.90 8.17 7.16
N ALA A 176 13.93 9.04 7.47
CA ALA A 176 14.21 10.39 7.97
C ALA A 176 14.76 10.38 9.42
N TRP A 177 14.40 9.37 10.21
CA TRP A 177 14.84 9.25 11.60
C TRP A 177 16.36 9.07 11.68
N PRO A 178 17.01 9.37 12.82
CA PRO A 178 16.46 10.05 13.99
C PRO A 178 16.42 11.58 13.82
N TYR A 179 16.66 12.10 12.62
CA TYR A 179 16.83 13.52 12.36
C TYR A 179 15.51 14.25 12.13
N ARG A 180 15.54 15.57 12.30
CA ARG A 180 14.35 16.42 12.14
C ARG A 180 14.15 16.78 10.67
N ALA A 181 12.93 17.19 10.31
CA ALA A 181 12.62 17.68 8.97
C ALA A 181 13.52 18.86 8.55
N GLU A 182 13.91 19.72 9.50
CA GLU A 182 14.77 20.86 9.23
C GLU A 182 16.19 20.45 8.79
N ASP A 183 16.70 19.34 9.34
CA ASP A 183 18.01 18.79 9.02
C ASP A 183 18.06 18.29 7.57
N TRP A 184 16.98 17.61 7.16
CA TRP A 184 16.75 17.15 5.78
C TRP A 184 16.35 18.26 4.83
N ARG A 185 15.99 19.45 5.35
CA ARG A 185 15.39 20.54 4.57
C ARG A 185 14.13 20.06 3.82
N SER A 186 13.27 19.31 4.51
CA SER A 186 12.13 18.61 3.89
C SER A 186 11.16 19.54 3.18
N GLU A 187 10.92 20.76 3.68
CA GLU A 187 10.10 21.75 2.98
C GLU A 187 10.68 22.12 1.61
N ARG A 188 12.00 22.33 1.53
CA ARG A 188 12.70 22.61 0.26
C ARG A 188 12.62 21.40 -0.68
N LEU A 189 12.83 20.20 -0.14
CA LEU A 189 12.79 18.95 -0.90
C LEU A 189 11.39 18.72 -1.50
N ASN A 190 10.34 18.79 -0.68
CA ASN A 190 8.97 18.54 -1.13
C ASN A 190 8.46 19.66 -2.05
N SER A 191 8.89 20.91 -1.83
CA SER A 191 8.61 22.02 -2.77
C SER A 191 9.22 21.77 -4.14
N MET A 192 10.48 21.32 -4.20
CA MET A 192 11.12 20.90 -5.44
C MET A 192 10.34 19.78 -6.11
N VAL A 193 9.97 18.74 -5.36
CA VAL A 193 9.17 17.61 -5.87
C VAL A 193 7.86 18.11 -6.48
N ARG A 194 7.08 18.96 -5.79
CA ARG A 194 5.82 19.49 -6.32
C ARG A 194 6.00 20.44 -7.49
N SER A 195 7.10 21.17 -7.58
CA SER A 195 7.39 22.00 -8.76
C SER A 195 7.64 21.16 -10.02
N LEU A 196 8.25 19.98 -9.85
CA LEU A 196 8.56 19.07 -10.96
C LEU A 196 7.38 18.15 -11.29
N GLN A 197 6.60 17.78 -10.29
CA GLN A 197 5.46 16.87 -10.38
C GLN A 197 4.26 17.45 -9.61
N PRO A 198 3.47 18.37 -10.19
CA PRO A 198 2.40 19.08 -9.47
C PRO A 198 1.29 18.18 -8.90
N ASP A 199 1.05 17.03 -9.53
CA ASP A 199 -0.01 16.08 -9.16
C ASP A 199 0.45 15.00 -8.17
N ILE A 200 1.73 14.95 -7.80
CA ILE A 200 2.27 13.87 -6.97
C ILE A 200 1.69 13.90 -5.55
N ILE A 201 1.44 12.72 -4.98
CA ILE A 201 1.13 12.57 -3.56
C ILE A 201 2.37 12.12 -2.79
N ILE A 202 2.57 12.69 -1.60
CA ILE A 202 3.77 12.48 -0.76
C ILE A 202 3.33 12.01 0.62
N ASN A 203 4.01 10.99 1.16
CA ASN A 203 3.74 10.50 2.51
C ASN A 203 4.34 11.41 3.60
N ASN A 204 3.95 11.17 4.86
CA ASN A 204 4.41 11.92 6.02
C ASN A 204 5.85 11.62 6.49
N ARG A 205 6.61 10.78 5.77
CA ARG A 205 7.91 10.25 6.24
C ARG A 205 9.14 11.07 5.86
N SER A 206 8.94 12.23 5.24
CA SER A 206 9.98 13.27 5.18
C SER A 206 10.11 14.06 6.49
N GLY A 207 9.34 13.71 7.53
CA GLY A 207 9.31 14.41 8.82
C GLY A 207 8.32 15.57 8.88
N ILE A 208 7.56 15.81 7.81
CA ILE A 208 6.42 16.73 7.76
C ILE A 208 5.16 16.02 7.24
N PRO A 209 3.95 16.48 7.56
CA PRO A 209 2.74 15.66 7.39
C PRO A 209 2.30 15.36 5.94
N GLU A 210 2.66 16.20 4.96
CA GLU A 210 2.29 16.10 3.53
C GLU A 210 0.85 15.63 3.25
N ASP A 211 0.63 14.65 2.36
CA ASP A 211 -0.70 14.27 1.87
C ASP A 211 -1.36 13.16 2.70
N PHE A 212 -0.58 12.17 3.18
CA PHE A 212 -1.13 11.00 3.86
C PHE A 212 -0.23 10.39 4.95
N GLU A 213 -0.88 9.78 5.95
CA GLU A 213 -0.25 9.06 7.07
C GLU A 213 0.09 7.60 6.70
N THR A 214 1.13 7.03 7.31
CA THR A 214 1.62 5.66 6.98
C THR A 214 1.78 4.74 8.20
N PRO A 215 0.70 4.27 8.85
CA PRO A 215 0.81 3.19 9.83
C PRO A 215 1.44 1.94 9.19
N GLU A 216 2.42 1.33 9.87
CA GLU A 216 3.24 0.23 9.31
C GLU A 216 3.02 -1.06 10.09
N GLN A 217 2.73 -2.17 9.40
CA GLN A 217 2.47 -3.49 9.98
C GLN A 217 1.29 -3.54 10.97
N HIS A 218 0.50 -2.48 11.05
CA HIS A 218 -0.73 -2.39 11.83
C HIS A 218 -1.71 -1.43 11.16
N ILE A 219 -2.98 -1.51 11.56
CA ILE A 219 -4.02 -0.60 11.07
C ILE A 219 -4.39 0.38 12.19
N ARG A 220 -4.27 1.67 11.89
CA ARG A 220 -4.73 2.79 12.71
C ARG A 220 -5.54 3.75 11.85
N TYR A 221 -6.71 4.17 12.34
CA TYR A 221 -7.55 5.12 11.65
C TYR A 221 -7.11 6.56 11.95
N TYR A 222 -7.20 7.42 10.95
CA TYR A 222 -6.84 8.83 11.02
C TYR A 222 -7.95 9.69 10.41
N ASP A 223 -8.05 10.94 10.88
CA ASP A 223 -8.96 11.95 10.33
C ASP A 223 -8.46 12.57 9.01
N ARG A 224 -7.34 12.06 8.49
CA ARG A 224 -6.68 12.47 7.25
C ARG A 224 -6.46 11.25 6.36
N PRO A 225 -6.23 11.41 5.05
CA PRO A 225 -5.86 10.29 4.18
C PRO A 225 -4.72 9.47 4.79
N TRP A 226 -4.83 8.14 4.75
CA TRP A 226 -3.85 7.25 5.38
C TRP A 226 -3.77 5.92 4.65
N GLU A 227 -2.61 5.28 4.75
CA GLU A 227 -2.29 4.01 4.09
C GLU A 227 -1.57 3.09 5.05
N SER A 228 -2.15 1.92 5.33
CA SER A 228 -1.41 0.86 6.01
C SER A 228 -0.53 0.13 5.01
N CYS A 229 0.78 0.13 5.25
CA CYS A 229 1.69 -0.75 4.54
C CYS A 229 1.85 -2.06 5.32
N MET A 230 1.65 -3.20 4.64
CA MET A 230 1.65 -4.53 5.25
C MET A 230 2.45 -5.52 4.40
N THR A 231 3.23 -6.39 5.02
CA THR A 231 4.00 -7.46 4.37
C THR A 231 3.13 -8.66 4.01
N ILE A 232 3.46 -9.39 2.94
CA ILE A 232 2.90 -10.73 2.71
C ILE A 232 3.48 -11.78 3.66
N ASP A 233 4.77 -11.63 3.96
CA ASP A 233 5.50 -12.40 4.96
C ASP A 233 5.06 -11.97 6.38
N GLU A 234 5.55 -12.62 7.43
CA GLU A 234 5.22 -12.22 8.80
C GLU A 234 5.90 -10.89 9.15
N SER A 235 7.20 -10.77 8.85
CA SER A 235 8.03 -9.68 9.39
C SER A 235 8.88 -8.91 8.37
N TRP A 236 9.07 -9.40 7.14
CA TRP A 236 10.09 -8.86 6.22
C TRP A 236 9.50 -8.21 4.98
N TRP A 237 10.13 -7.12 4.53
CA TRP A 237 9.75 -6.43 3.30
C TRP A 237 10.48 -7.03 2.10
N GLY A 238 11.80 -7.09 2.18
CA GLY A 238 12.66 -7.75 1.20
C GLY A 238 12.61 -9.27 1.32
N TYR A 239 12.95 -9.97 0.23
CA TYR A 239 12.89 -11.43 0.18
C TYR A 239 13.62 -12.11 1.35
N HIS A 240 12.90 -12.93 2.12
CA HIS A 240 13.39 -13.73 3.23
C HIS A 240 13.10 -15.22 2.98
N ALA A 241 14.13 -16.05 2.82
CA ALA A 241 13.97 -17.47 2.48
C ALA A 241 13.48 -18.33 3.65
N GLY A 242 13.69 -17.88 4.88
CA GLY A 242 13.26 -18.59 6.10
C GLY A 242 11.89 -18.18 6.62
N ASP A 243 11.25 -17.14 6.08
CA ASP A 243 9.94 -16.68 6.56
C ASP A 243 8.86 -17.41 5.76
N ASN A 244 8.23 -18.37 6.41
CA ASN A 244 7.17 -19.19 5.81
C ASN A 244 5.79 -18.84 6.39
N HIS A 245 5.71 -17.81 7.24
CA HIS A 245 4.51 -17.40 7.96
C HIS A 245 3.74 -16.37 7.13
N LEU A 246 3.32 -16.83 5.97
CA LEU A 246 2.71 -15.98 4.96
C LEU A 246 1.23 -15.72 5.29
N LYS A 247 0.77 -14.48 5.08
CA LYS A 247 -0.65 -14.09 5.19
C LYS A 247 -1.50 -14.76 4.12
N SER A 248 -2.54 -15.46 4.53
CA SER A 248 -3.50 -16.14 3.66
C SER A 248 -4.36 -15.14 2.86
N PRO A 249 -5.00 -15.57 1.75
CA PRO A 249 -5.94 -14.71 1.03
C PRO A 249 -7.07 -14.14 1.91
N LEU A 250 -7.53 -14.93 2.89
CA LEU A 250 -8.49 -14.49 3.92
C LEU A 250 -7.97 -13.27 4.68
N GLU A 251 -6.75 -13.35 5.19
CA GLU A 251 -6.14 -12.26 5.96
C GLU A 251 -5.93 -11.02 5.10
N ILE A 252 -5.52 -11.17 3.83
CA ILE A 252 -5.31 -10.05 2.91
C ILE A 252 -6.64 -9.32 2.64
N VAL A 253 -7.71 -10.06 2.29
CA VAL A 253 -9.03 -9.47 2.05
C VAL A 253 -9.58 -8.81 3.32
N ARG A 254 -9.36 -9.43 4.49
CA ARG A 254 -9.75 -8.86 5.78
C ARG A 254 -9.04 -7.55 6.08
N LEU A 255 -7.72 -7.48 5.87
CA LEU A 255 -6.93 -6.26 6.03
C LEU A 255 -7.42 -5.16 5.10
N LEU A 256 -7.69 -5.50 3.83
CA LEU A 256 -8.20 -4.55 2.85
C LEU A 256 -9.57 -3.99 3.26
N ALA A 257 -10.54 -4.86 3.59
CA ALA A 257 -11.87 -4.43 4.03
C ALA A 257 -11.80 -3.57 5.30
N ARG A 258 -10.93 -3.93 6.26
CA ARG A 258 -10.70 -3.14 7.47
C ARG A 258 -10.12 -1.76 7.16
N CYS A 259 -9.20 -1.65 6.21
CA CYS A 259 -8.65 -0.35 5.80
C CYS A 259 -9.76 0.54 5.20
N VAL A 260 -10.53 0.00 4.26
CA VAL A 260 -11.64 0.74 3.61
C VAL A 260 -12.70 1.17 4.62
N ALA A 261 -13.06 0.31 5.57
CA ALA A 261 -14.01 0.63 6.64
C ALA A 261 -13.53 1.76 7.58
N GLY A 262 -12.23 2.07 7.59
CA GLY A 262 -11.63 3.22 8.27
C GLY A 262 -11.23 4.36 7.34
N ASN A 263 -11.75 4.41 6.11
CA ASN A 263 -11.39 5.37 5.06
C ASN A 263 -9.92 5.34 4.59
N GLY A 264 -9.18 4.27 4.87
CA GLY A 264 -7.77 4.12 4.50
C GLY A 264 -7.52 3.26 3.27
N ASN A 265 -6.26 3.25 2.86
CA ASN A 265 -5.72 2.39 1.81
C ASN A 265 -4.86 1.27 2.39
N LEU A 266 -4.71 0.18 1.63
CA LEU A 266 -3.76 -0.90 1.91
C LEU A 266 -2.68 -0.94 0.82
N LEU A 267 -1.43 -0.74 1.21
CA LEU A 267 -0.26 -0.95 0.36
C LEU A 267 0.41 -2.27 0.75
N PHE A 268 0.20 -3.31 -0.07
CA PHE A 268 0.55 -4.68 0.30
C PHE A 268 1.83 -5.14 -0.41
N ASN A 269 2.82 -5.55 0.38
CA ASN A 269 4.18 -5.77 -0.09
C ASN A 269 4.44 -7.19 -0.62
N VAL A 270 5.26 -7.26 -1.66
CA VAL A 270 5.96 -8.46 -2.10
C VAL A 270 7.48 -8.23 -2.11
N GLY A 271 8.24 -9.24 -1.71
CA GLY A 271 9.71 -9.26 -1.83
C GLY A 271 10.16 -10.20 -2.96
N PRO A 272 10.51 -9.70 -4.16
CA PRO A 272 11.01 -10.54 -5.24
C PRO A 272 12.38 -11.17 -4.93
N ARG A 273 12.65 -12.32 -5.53
CA ARG A 273 13.96 -13.00 -5.46
C ARG A 273 15.02 -12.18 -6.19
N SER A 274 16.29 -12.45 -5.92
CA SER A 274 17.42 -11.78 -6.59
C SER A 274 17.50 -12.02 -8.09
N ASP A 275 16.87 -13.07 -8.62
CA ASP A 275 16.74 -13.28 -10.07
C ASP A 275 15.66 -12.41 -10.71
N GLY A 276 14.86 -11.67 -9.94
CA GLY A 276 13.76 -10.82 -10.40
C GLY A 276 12.39 -11.50 -10.40
N SER A 277 12.30 -12.79 -10.07
CA SER A 277 11.02 -13.49 -10.00
C SER A 277 10.32 -13.26 -8.65
N ILE A 278 9.00 -13.07 -8.68
CA ILE A 278 8.16 -13.08 -7.47
C ILE A 278 7.92 -14.54 -7.07
N PRO A 279 8.11 -14.93 -5.80
CA PRO A 279 7.81 -16.30 -5.35
C PRO A 279 6.39 -16.76 -5.75
N GLU A 280 6.28 -17.93 -6.38
CA GLU A 280 5.00 -18.43 -6.91
C GLU A 280 3.92 -18.58 -5.82
N VAL A 281 4.30 -18.83 -4.57
CA VAL A 281 3.34 -18.86 -3.45
C VAL A 281 2.69 -17.49 -3.21
N TYR A 282 3.41 -16.38 -3.42
CA TYR A 282 2.86 -15.03 -3.35
C TYR A 282 1.90 -14.80 -4.53
N VAL A 283 2.33 -15.18 -5.73
CA VAL A 283 1.52 -15.10 -6.97
C VAL A 283 0.18 -15.81 -6.79
N ARG A 284 0.17 -17.07 -6.31
CA ARG A 284 -1.07 -17.83 -6.09
C ARG A 284 -1.99 -17.17 -5.07
N ARG A 285 -1.47 -16.65 -3.97
CA ARG A 285 -2.28 -15.99 -2.93
C ARG A 285 -2.92 -14.70 -3.46
N LEU A 286 -2.14 -13.88 -4.16
CA LEU A 286 -2.62 -12.62 -4.73
C LEU A 286 -3.63 -12.84 -5.87
N ARG A 287 -3.47 -13.90 -6.68
CA ARG A 287 -4.49 -14.31 -7.67
C ARG A 287 -5.84 -14.62 -7.02
N VAL A 288 -5.85 -15.34 -5.89
CA VAL A 288 -7.10 -15.63 -5.15
C VAL A 288 -7.77 -14.33 -4.65
N VAL A 289 -6.97 -13.38 -4.16
CA VAL A 289 -7.47 -12.04 -3.77
C VAL A 289 -8.06 -11.30 -4.99
N GLY A 290 -7.40 -11.39 -6.14
CA GLY A 290 -7.88 -10.85 -7.41
C GLY A 290 -9.24 -11.43 -7.84
N GLU A 291 -9.41 -12.75 -7.79
CA GLU A 291 -10.69 -13.40 -8.11
C GLU A 291 -11.82 -13.01 -7.15
N TRP A 292 -11.50 -12.74 -5.88
CA TRP A 292 -12.46 -12.18 -4.93
C TRP A 292 -12.84 -10.73 -5.30
N LEU A 293 -11.85 -9.90 -5.63
CA LEU A 293 -12.06 -8.49 -6.00
C LEU A 293 -12.79 -8.31 -7.33
N LYS A 294 -12.70 -9.26 -8.27
CA LYS A 294 -13.52 -9.23 -9.50
C LYS A 294 -15.02 -9.26 -9.21
N ARG A 295 -15.44 -9.99 -8.18
CA ARG A 295 -16.85 -10.18 -7.82
C ARG A 295 -17.32 -9.20 -6.74
N ASN A 296 -16.42 -8.77 -5.86
CA ASN A 296 -16.78 -7.95 -4.69
C ASN A 296 -16.13 -6.55 -4.71
N GLY A 297 -15.41 -6.19 -5.76
CA GLY A 297 -14.61 -4.97 -5.81
C GLY A 297 -15.40 -3.68 -5.64
N GLU A 298 -16.71 -3.68 -5.94
CA GLU A 298 -17.59 -2.53 -5.69
C GLU A 298 -17.63 -2.13 -4.20
N SER A 299 -17.48 -3.10 -3.29
CA SER A 299 -17.41 -2.87 -1.84
C SER A 299 -16.08 -2.26 -1.36
N ILE A 300 -15.10 -2.14 -2.25
CA ILE A 300 -13.75 -1.66 -1.98
C ILE A 300 -13.49 -0.36 -2.75
N TYR A 301 -13.52 -0.41 -4.08
CA TYR A 301 -13.09 0.72 -4.92
C TYR A 301 -14.06 1.90 -4.86
N GLY A 302 -13.56 3.04 -4.37
CA GLY A 302 -14.37 4.24 -4.11
C GLY A 302 -15.34 4.10 -2.93
N ALA A 303 -15.33 2.98 -2.22
CA ALA A 303 -16.06 2.83 -0.96
C ALA A 303 -15.24 3.45 0.19
N GLY A 304 -15.89 3.67 1.33
CA GLY A 304 -15.28 4.18 2.55
C GLY A 304 -16.01 3.68 3.79
N ALA A 305 -15.79 4.35 4.92
CA ALA A 305 -16.44 4.03 6.18
C ALA A 305 -17.96 4.19 6.08
N ALA A 306 -18.68 3.20 6.62
CA ALA A 306 -20.11 3.33 6.89
C ALA A 306 -20.32 4.00 8.26
N PRO A 307 -21.43 4.75 8.46
CA PRO A 307 -21.72 5.42 9.74
C PRO A 307 -22.19 4.46 10.84
N PHE A 308 -22.47 3.21 10.51
CA PHE A 308 -22.84 2.15 11.45
C PHE A 308 -22.00 0.90 11.20
N GLY A 309 -21.84 0.08 12.23
CA GLY A 309 -21.07 -1.15 12.19
C GLY A 309 -21.94 -2.41 12.23
N ALA A 310 -21.32 -3.54 11.87
CA ALA A 310 -21.88 -4.88 12.06
C ALA A 310 -20.85 -5.73 12.81
N HIS A 311 -20.40 -5.27 13.98
CA HIS A 311 -19.21 -5.78 14.67
C HIS A 311 -19.22 -7.29 14.96
N HIS A 312 -20.40 -7.88 15.11
CA HIS A 312 -20.55 -9.32 15.31
C HIS A 312 -20.48 -10.16 14.02
N LEU A 313 -20.56 -9.51 12.85
CA LEU A 313 -20.46 -10.13 11.51
C LEU A 313 -19.13 -9.82 10.83
N GLY A 314 -18.59 -8.62 11.01
CA GLY A 314 -17.34 -8.17 10.39
C GLY A 314 -17.29 -6.66 10.19
N TYR A 315 -16.94 -6.23 8.97
CA TYR A 315 -16.78 -4.82 8.61
C TYR A 315 -17.92 -4.33 7.72
N VAL A 316 -18.12 -3.02 7.71
CA VAL A 316 -19.12 -2.38 6.84
C VAL A 316 -18.44 -1.25 6.08
N THR A 317 -18.63 -1.23 4.77
CA THR A 317 -18.20 -0.13 3.90
C THR A 317 -19.41 0.47 3.20
N ALA A 318 -19.26 1.69 2.68
CA ALA A 318 -20.33 2.36 1.96
C ALA A 318 -19.83 3.17 0.77
N LYS A 319 -20.69 3.32 -0.25
CA LYS A 319 -20.46 4.11 -1.45
C LYS A 319 -21.78 4.66 -1.98
N GLY A 320 -21.93 5.99 -2.01
CA GLY A 320 -23.19 6.61 -2.44
C GLY A 320 -24.34 6.19 -1.54
N ASN A 321 -25.36 5.54 -2.10
CA ASN A 321 -26.51 4.97 -1.40
C ASN A 321 -26.42 3.45 -1.20
N LYS A 322 -25.23 2.86 -1.37
CA LYS A 322 -24.98 1.43 -1.16
C LYS A 322 -24.15 1.20 0.09
N VAL A 323 -24.53 0.17 0.83
CA VAL A 323 -23.81 -0.31 2.03
C VAL A 323 -23.42 -1.75 1.80
N TYR A 324 -22.18 -2.10 2.12
CA TYR A 324 -21.64 -3.43 1.93
C TYR A 324 -21.22 -4.01 3.28
N ILE A 325 -21.86 -5.11 3.66
CA ILE A 325 -21.56 -5.85 4.89
C ILE A 325 -20.61 -6.98 4.51
N HIS A 326 -19.36 -6.89 4.97
CA HIS A 326 -18.36 -7.92 4.84
C HIS A 326 -18.57 -8.96 5.96
N VAL A 327 -19.23 -10.07 5.64
CA VAL A 327 -19.60 -11.12 6.59
C VAL A 327 -18.41 -12.06 6.75
N LEU A 328 -17.55 -11.75 7.72
CA LEU A 328 -16.36 -12.53 8.08
C LEU A 328 -16.67 -13.64 9.08
N TYR A 329 -17.73 -13.45 9.88
CA TYR A 329 -18.25 -14.41 10.84
C TYR A 329 -19.64 -14.83 10.36
N TRP A 330 -19.70 -15.97 9.66
CA TRP A 330 -20.94 -16.41 9.00
C TRP A 330 -22.00 -16.82 10.04
N PRO A 331 -23.20 -16.21 10.04
CA PRO A 331 -24.18 -16.42 11.10
C PRO A 331 -25.13 -17.60 10.85
N GLY A 332 -25.08 -18.23 9.68
CA GLY A 332 -26.01 -19.28 9.28
C GLY A 332 -27.15 -18.74 8.40
N GLY A 333 -28.39 -19.16 8.67
CA GLY A 333 -29.55 -18.89 7.79
C GLY A 333 -30.12 -17.48 7.86
N GLU A 334 -29.76 -16.71 8.87
CA GLU A 334 -30.22 -15.34 9.07
C GLU A 334 -29.15 -14.46 9.73
N MET A 335 -29.28 -13.14 9.56
CA MET A 335 -28.43 -12.17 10.22
C MET A 335 -29.20 -10.89 10.55
N CYS A 336 -28.71 -10.13 11.53
CA CYS A 336 -29.30 -8.86 11.93
C CYS A 336 -28.23 -7.76 11.93
N VAL A 337 -28.55 -6.59 11.36
CA VAL A 337 -27.74 -5.37 11.49
C VAL A 337 -28.61 -4.28 12.10
N SER A 338 -28.05 -3.44 12.96
CA SER A 338 -28.80 -2.40 13.67
C SER A 338 -28.17 -1.01 13.48
N GLY A 339 -28.87 0.03 13.92
CA GLY A 339 -28.42 1.41 13.78
C GLY A 339 -28.57 1.97 12.37
N ILE A 340 -29.40 1.37 11.51
CA ILE A 340 -29.66 1.84 10.14
C ILE A 340 -30.82 2.84 10.18
N LYS A 341 -30.56 4.12 9.95
CA LYS A 341 -31.61 5.16 9.92
C LYS A 341 -32.45 5.09 8.64
N ASN A 342 -31.79 4.79 7.53
CA ASN A 342 -32.39 4.78 6.20
C ASN A 342 -33.37 3.63 6.02
N LYS A 343 -34.34 3.80 5.13
CA LYS A 343 -35.14 2.71 4.60
C LYS A 343 -34.28 1.84 3.67
N VAL A 344 -34.28 0.54 3.91
CA VAL A 344 -33.64 -0.45 3.05
C VAL A 344 -34.57 -0.78 1.89
N LEU A 345 -34.08 -0.56 0.67
CA LEU A 345 -34.83 -0.78 -0.57
C LEU A 345 -34.55 -2.17 -1.15
N ARG A 346 -33.31 -2.66 -1.00
CA ARG A 346 -32.88 -3.96 -1.51
C ARG A 346 -31.77 -4.54 -0.64
N ALA A 347 -31.78 -5.85 -0.45
CA ALA A 347 -30.65 -6.63 0.08
C ALA A 347 -30.31 -7.76 -0.89
N TYR A 348 -29.03 -8.00 -1.16
CA TYR A 348 -28.60 -9.03 -2.10
C TYR A 348 -27.16 -9.49 -1.85
N MET A 349 -26.81 -10.68 -2.35
CA MET A 349 -25.42 -11.17 -2.37
C MET A 349 -24.63 -10.41 -3.43
N LEU A 350 -23.59 -9.67 -3.06
CA LEU A 350 -22.88 -8.82 -4.02
C LEU A 350 -22.28 -9.62 -5.18
N ALA A 351 -21.70 -10.78 -4.87
CA ALA A 351 -20.99 -11.59 -5.86
C ALA A 351 -21.89 -12.26 -6.91
N THR A 352 -23.18 -12.48 -6.62
CA THR A 352 -24.11 -13.21 -7.48
C THR A 352 -25.36 -12.41 -7.85
N GLU A 353 -25.55 -11.24 -7.25
CA GLU A 353 -26.75 -10.41 -7.32
C GLU A 353 -28.05 -11.07 -6.84
N ASN A 354 -27.96 -12.25 -6.23
CA ASN A 354 -29.12 -12.97 -5.73
C ASN A 354 -29.83 -12.14 -4.64
N PRO A 355 -31.13 -11.86 -4.78
CA PRO A 355 -31.88 -11.09 -3.80
C PRO A 355 -32.02 -11.88 -2.49
N LEU A 356 -32.04 -11.15 -1.38
CA LEU A 356 -32.22 -11.71 -0.04
C LEU A 356 -33.50 -11.15 0.58
N PRO A 357 -34.41 -12.01 1.07
CA PRO A 357 -35.55 -11.56 1.87
C PRO A 357 -35.06 -10.80 3.11
N PHE A 358 -35.71 -9.68 3.40
CA PHE A 358 -35.39 -8.91 4.59
C PHE A 358 -36.64 -8.32 5.23
N GLU A 359 -36.56 -8.07 6.53
CA GLU A 359 -37.54 -7.36 7.32
C GLU A 359 -36.83 -6.24 8.07
N GLN A 360 -37.28 -4.98 7.88
CA GLN A 360 -36.76 -3.85 8.62
C GLN A 360 -37.76 -3.45 9.72
N LYS A 361 -37.30 -3.46 10.98
CA LYS A 361 -38.04 -3.02 12.16
C LYS A 361 -37.27 -1.87 12.80
N ASP A 362 -37.79 -0.65 12.67
CA ASP A 362 -37.13 0.56 13.11
C ASP A 362 -35.69 0.65 12.55
N ASP A 363 -34.68 0.67 13.41
CA ASP A 363 -33.27 0.76 13.05
C ASP A 363 -32.59 -0.59 12.78
N ARG A 364 -33.35 -1.69 12.88
CA ARG A 364 -32.87 -3.05 12.74
C ARG A 364 -33.30 -3.65 11.42
N LEU A 365 -32.35 -4.28 10.72
CA LEU A 365 -32.55 -5.02 9.49
C LEU A 365 -32.26 -6.50 9.75
N PHE A 366 -33.28 -7.33 9.59
CA PHE A 366 -33.17 -8.78 9.60
C PHE A 366 -33.10 -9.27 8.15
N ILE A 367 -32.09 -10.06 7.83
CA ILE A 367 -31.92 -10.67 6.51
C ILE A 367 -32.03 -12.18 6.69
N HIS A 368 -32.91 -12.79 5.90
CA HIS A 368 -33.25 -14.21 5.99
C HIS A 368 -32.84 -14.94 4.72
N GLY A 369 -32.93 -16.27 4.75
CA GLY A 369 -32.66 -17.10 3.58
C GLY A 369 -31.19 -17.11 3.15
N LEU A 370 -30.28 -16.78 4.07
CA LEU A 370 -28.85 -16.95 3.83
C LEU A 370 -28.54 -18.45 3.69
N PRO A 371 -27.59 -18.84 2.84
CA PRO A 371 -27.14 -20.23 2.79
C PRO A 371 -26.52 -20.65 4.13
N LEU A 372 -26.66 -21.93 4.49
CA LEU A 372 -26.09 -22.48 5.73
C LEU A 372 -24.56 -22.34 5.82
N ARG A 373 -23.90 -22.18 4.67
CA ARG A 373 -22.46 -21.93 4.55
C ARG A 373 -22.23 -20.67 3.72
N PRO A 374 -21.16 -19.91 3.97
CA PRO A 374 -20.83 -18.74 3.17
C PRO A 374 -20.59 -19.14 1.70
N LEU A 375 -21.02 -18.29 0.76
CA LEU A 375 -20.76 -18.48 -0.67
C LEU A 375 -19.27 -18.41 -0.98
N ASP A 376 -18.56 -17.54 -0.27
CA ASP A 376 -17.12 -17.40 -0.32
C ASP A 376 -16.55 -17.48 1.11
N PRO A 377 -15.74 -18.51 1.43
CA PRO A 377 -15.17 -18.68 2.77
C PRO A 377 -14.10 -17.63 3.11
N ILE A 378 -13.64 -16.83 2.14
CA ILE A 378 -12.75 -15.69 2.40
C ILE A 378 -13.56 -14.52 2.96
N ASN A 379 -14.59 -14.09 2.24
CA ASN A 379 -15.44 -12.98 2.65
C ASN A 379 -16.69 -12.96 1.77
N THR A 380 -17.84 -13.28 2.34
CA THR A 380 -19.11 -13.11 1.62
C THR A 380 -19.64 -11.71 1.89
N VAL A 381 -19.94 -10.96 0.82
CA VAL A 381 -20.42 -9.58 0.94
C VAL A 381 -21.91 -9.52 0.64
N VAL A 382 -22.67 -8.97 1.58
CA VAL A 382 -24.08 -8.62 1.38
C VAL A 382 -24.17 -7.13 1.11
N ALA A 383 -24.82 -6.76 0.02
CA ALA A 383 -25.04 -5.38 -0.37
C ALA A 383 -26.46 -4.94 -0.04
N LEU A 384 -26.58 -3.71 0.44
CA LEU A 384 -27.84 -3.02 0.70
C LEU A 384 -27.92 -1.79 -0.21
N GLU A 385 -29.07 -1.58 -0.83
CA GLU A 385 -29.44 -0.29 -1.41
C GLU A 385 -30.42 0.40 -0.45
N ILE A 386 -30.14 1.65 -0.11
CA ILE A 386 -30.91 2.43 0.86
C ILE A 386 -31.41 3.75 0.25
N ASP A 387 -32.40 4.37 0.90
CA ASP A 387 -32.93 5.67 0.48
C ASP A 387 -32.01 6.85 0.88
N GLY A 388 -31.07 7.14 -0.01
CA GLY A 388 -30.14 8.27 0.15
C GLY A 388 -28.80 7.87 0.76
N LYS A 389 -28.10 8.83 1.36
CA LYS A 389 -26.78 8.58 1.95
C LYS A 389 -26.94 7.76 3.24
N PRO A 390 -26.03 6.82 3.54
CA PRO A 390 -26.04 6.10 4.80
C PRO A 390 -26.02 7.05 5.99
N GLU A 391 -26.94 6.81 6.91
CA GLU A 391 -27.08 7.52 8.17
C GLU A 391 -27.32 6.50 9.29
N THR A 392 -26.86 6.83 10.49
CA THR A 392 -27.04 5.99 11.67
C THR A 392 -27.94 6.65 12.71
N VAL A 393 -28.59 5.82 13.54
CA VAL A 393 -29.24 6.26 14.76
C VAL A 393 -28.52 5.68 15.99
N PRO A 394 -28.42 6.44 17.10
CA PRO A 394 -27.92 5.92 18.36
C PRO A 394 -28.77 4.75 18.86
N PRO A 395 -28.20 3.80 19.62
CA PRO A 395 -28.96 2.66 20.10
C PRO A 395 -30.16 3.09 20.94
N SER A 396 -31.32 2.51 20.66
CA SER A 396 -32.62 2.89 21.25
C SER A 396 -32.71 2.68 22.76
N PHE A 397 -31.88 1.81 23.34
CA PHE A 397 -31.82 1.53 24.78
C PHE A 397 -31.07 2.59 25.62
N TRP A 398 -30.50 3.62 24.99
CA TRP A 398 -29.91 4.78 25.69
C TRP A 398 -30.87 5.97 25.81
N ARG A 399 -32.18 5.76 25.58
CA ARG A 399 -33.22 6.79 25.69
C ARG A 399 -33.99 6.68 27.00
#